data_AF-A0A956G9T1-F1
#
_entry.id   AF-A0A956G9T1-F1
#
_cell.length_a   1.000
_cell.length_b   1.000
_cell.length_c   1.000
_cell.angle_alpha   90.00
_cell.angle_beta   90.00
_cell.angle_gamma   90.00
#
_symmetry.space_group_name_H-M   'P 1'
#
loop_
_entity.id
_entity.type
_entity.pdbx_description
1 polymer ?
#
loop_
_entity_poly.entity_id
_entity_poly.type
_entity_poly.pdbx_seq_one_letter_code
_entity_poly.pdbx_strand_id
1 'polypeptide(L)'
;MAPARQRVLTTTATTSKRAPSWGLAIVAWERPSRLGYQFEDGRLRVIHRDYAHLLSEVDRLDQEQQASSTTAAARKDGALSSDEQLSIFSVLYPGGFADPKWVAEVRGEGKKRRLKKHRAPAIAEAQKLLGRVQLAELCGKQRHDEIVARVAQVYDGIDLVSPALIEPLRQMTPNQQRALSYALVALLWGENPYPLRFERFLRAIDVGDKTPPWRAATALSALVHPDEHVCVRGSVFRAQARWMSPRLRFDNTPTGPLYRRLREMTRRVDKRLREAGHTPRDLFDVHDFIWVTLRPAGRKVLEASG
;
A
#
# COMPACT_ATOMS: atom_id res chain seq x y z
N MET A 1 48.41 -13.12 3.61
CA MET A 1 47.51 -11.94 3.71
C MET A 1 46.10 -12.39 3.31
N ALA A 2 45.18 -12.49 4.26
CA ALA A 2 43.78 -12.79 3.99
C ALA A 2 42.98 -11.48 3.77
N PRO A 3 42.06 -11.41 2.79
CA PRO A 3 41.28 -10.20 2.54
C PRO A 3 40.25 -9.98 3.64
N ALA A 4 40.16 -8.73 4.11
CA ALA A 4 39.18 -8.27 5.07
C ALA A 4 37.77 -8.41 4.47
N ARG A 5 36.93 -9.24 5.10
CA ARG A 5 35.52 -9.41 4.75
C ARG A 5 34.78 -8.08 4.95
N GLN A 6 34.32 -7.47 3.85
CA GLN A 6 33.29 -6.44 3.89
C GLN A 6 31.99 -7.07 4.39
N ARG A 7 31.68 -6.90 5.67
CA ARG A 7 30.34 -7.19 6.20
C ARG A 7 29.39 -6.08 5.73
N VAL A 8 28.23 -6.49 5.22
CA VAL A 8 27.08 -5.61 4.98
C VAL A 8 26.70 -4.98 6.32
N LEU A 9 26.84 -3.66 6.42
CA LEU A 9 26.50 -2.92 7.64
C LEU A 9 24.98 -2.94 7.83
N THR A 10 24.53 -3.64 8.87
CA THR A 10 23.18 -3.50 9.41
C THR A 10 22.94 -2.02 9.67
N THR A 11 22.00 -1.41 8.96
CA THR A 11 21.82 0.05 9.00
C THR A 11 20.98 0.45 10.22
N THR A 12 21.58 0.36 11.39
CA THR A 12 20.99 0.84 12.64
C THR A 12 21.24 2.34 12.76
N ALA A 13 20.17 3.14 12.86
CA ALA A 13 20.27 4.58 13.05
C ALA A 13 20.35 4.88 14.56
N THR A 14 21.21 5.82 14.95
CA THR A 14 21.43 6.13 16.37
C THR A 14 21.47 7.63 16.63
N THR A 15 21.04 8.08 17.81
CA THR A 15 21.15 9.48 18.27
C THR A 15 21.99 9.57 19.54
N SER A 16 22.72 10.68 19.73
CA SER A 16 23.52 10.91 20.94
C SER A 16 22.68 11.52 22.07
N LYS A 17 22.63 10.85 23.22
CA LYS A 17 21.93 11.37 24.42
C LYS A 17 22.60 12.62 25.01
N ARG A 18 23.90 12.81 24.77
CA ARG A 18 24.69 13.92 25.34
C ARG A 18 24.79 15.15 24.44
N ALA A 19 24.48 14.99 23.14
CA ALA A 19 24.52 16.10 22.19
C ALA A 19 23.37 15.93 21.18
N PRO A 20 22.13 16.26 21.58
CA PRO A 20 20.95 16.08 20.75
C PRO A 20 21.01 16.89 19.44
N SER A 21 21.79 17.98 19.41
CA SER A 21 21.97 18.84 18.23
C SER A 21 22.77 18.19 17.10
N TRP A 22 23.35 17.00 17.30
CA TRP A 22 24.12 16.28 16.28
C TRP A 22 23.24 15.51 15.27
N GLY A 23 21.96 15.32 15.58
CA GLY A 23 21.04 14.58 14.71
C GLY A 23 21.30 13.07 14.69
N LEU A 24 20.77 12.39 13.67
CA LEU A 24 20.95 10.95 13.49
C LEU A 24 22.34 10.61 12.94
N ALA A 25 22.82 9.42 13.29
CA ALA A 25 23.98 8.82 12.69
C ALA A 25 23.72 7.41 12.14
N ILE A 26 24.42 7.09 11.07
CA ILE A 26 24.61 5.71 10.60
C ILE A 26 26.02 5.23 10.94
N VAL A 27 26.18 3.95 11.21
CA VAL A 27 27.51 3.33 11.33
C VAL A 27 28.17 3.34 9.95
N ALA A 28 29.27 4.07 9.82
CA ALA A 28 30.07 4.15 8.60
C ALA A 28 31.11 3.02 8.54
N TRP A 29 31.69 2.64 9.69
CA TRP A 29 32.63 1.53 9.80
C TRP A 29 32.78 1.06 11.26
N GLU A 30 33.24 -0.18 11.43
CA GLU A 30 33.54 -0.75 12.74
C GLU A 30 34.98 -1.27 12.81
N ARG A 31 35.65 -1.00 13.93
CA ARG A 31 36.92 -1.59 14.34
C ARG A 31 36.77 -2.23 15.72
N PRO A 32 37.72 -3.07 16.18
CA PRO A 32 37.59 -3.79 17.45
C PRO A 32 37.32 -2.89 18.65
N SER A 33 37.93 -1.70 18.72
CA SER A 33 37.77 -0.75 19.83
C SER A 33 36.95 0.50 19.49
N ARG A 34 36.66 0.77 18.21
CA ARG A 34 36.05 2.03 17.77
C ARG A 34 34.98 1.83 16.69
N LEU A 35 33.99 2.70 16.72
CA LEU A 35 32.89 2.77 15.76
C LEU A 35 32.91 4.16 15.11
N GLY A 36 32.90 4.20 13.78
CA GLY A 36 32.77 5.44 13.03
C GLY A 36 31.31 5.70 12.68
N TYR A 37 30.80 6.87 13.04
CA TYR A 37 29.42 7.28 12.82
C TYR A 37 29.36 8.50 11.92
N GLN A 38 28.60 8.42 10.83
CA GLN A 38 28.33 9.55 9.94
C GLN A 38 27.03 10.21 10.36
N PHE A 39 27.10 11.43 10.90
CA PHE A 39 25.95 12.19 11.38
C PHE A 39 25.31 13.03 10.26
N GLU A 40 24.05 13.42 10.45
CA GLU A 40 23.26 14.26 9.53
C GLU A 40 23.87 15.64 9.28
N ASP A 41 24.63 16.16 10.24
CA ASP A 41 25.42 17.39 10.09
C ASP A 41 26.61 17.24 9.11
N GLY A 42 26.77 16.07 8.49
CA GLY A 42 27.82 15.76 7.54
C GLY A 42 29.15 15.40 8.21
N ARG A 43 29.24 15.38 9.54
CA ARG A 43 30.48 15.10 10.25
C ARG A 43 30.60 13.62 10.63
N LEU A 44 31.78 13.06 10.37
CA LEU A 44 32.17 11.76 10.88
C LEU A 44 32.67 11.91 12.32
N ARG A 45 32.09 11.17 13.26
CA ARG A 45 32.57 11.09 14.64
C ARG A 45 32.93 9.66 15.00
N VAL A 46 34.02 9.49 15.73
CA VAL A 46 34.53 8.18 16.15
C VAL A 46 34.28 7.99 17.63
N ILE A 47 33.55 6.93 17.98
CA ILE A 47 33.14 6.63 19.35
C ILE A 47 33.81 5.32 19.76
N HIS A 48 34.41 5.27 20.96
CA HIS A 48 34.95 4.02 21.50
C HIS A 48 33.79 3.10 21.88
N ARG A 49 33.92 1.77 21.67
CA ARG A 49 32.81 0.82 21.89
C ARG A 49 32.23 0.90 23.30
N ASP A 50 33.07 1.14 24.31
CA ASP A 50 32.62 1.27 25.71
C ASP A 50 31.66 2.44 25.93
N TYR A 51 31.66 3.44 25.05
CA TYR A 51 30.73 4.59 25.10
C TYR A 51 29.56 4.47 24.11
N ALA A 52 29.42 3.35 23.38
CA ALA A 52 28.34 3.16 22.42
C ALA A 52 26.96 3.11 23.08
N HIS A 53 26.88 2.74 24.37
CA HIS A 53 25.64 2.76 25.16
C HIS A 53 25.05 4.18 25.38
N LEU A 54 25.84 5.24 25.11
CA LEU A 54 25.37 6.63 25.14
C LEU A 54 24.59 7.02 23.88
N LEU A 55 24.58 6.15 22.88
CA LEU A 55 23.76 6.27 21.69
C LEU A 55 22.47 5.48 21.87
N SER A 56 21.34 6.07 21.49
CA SER A 56 20.05 5.37 21.46
C SER A 56 19.81 4.84 20.06
N GLU A 57 19.53 3.55 19.90
CA GLU A 57 19.00 3.02 18.65
C GLU A 57 17.62 3.61 18.40
N VAL A 58 17.43 4.20 17.22
CA VAL A 58 16.15 4.71 16.77
C VAL A 58 15.67 3.80 15.66
N ASP A 59 14.53 3.16 15.87
CA ASP A 59 13.89 2.36 14.84
C ASP A 59 13.50 3.30 13.69
N ARG A 60 13.90 2.96 12.45
CA ARG A 60 13.83 3.88 11.28
C ARG A 60 12.41 4.32 10.91
N LEU A 61 11.40 3.77 11.59
CA LEU A 61 9.98 4.03 11.38
C LEU A 61 9.56 5.42 11.86
N ASP A 62 10.23 5.98 12.88
CA ASP A 62 9.79 7.24 13.49
C ASP A 62 10.26 8.50 12.73
N GLN A 63 11.27 8.40 11.86
CA GLN A 63 11.85 9.55 11.15
C GLN A 63 11.66 9.58 9.62
N GLU A 64 10.72 8.81 9.05
CA GLU A 64 10.16 9.18 7.72
C GLU A 64 9.33 10.49 7.79
N GLN A 65 9.08 11.01 9.01
CA GLN A 65 8.23 12.17 9.29
C GLN A 65 8.93 13.55 9.21
N GLN A 66 10.26 13.66 9.25
CA GLN A 66 10.93 14.97 9.39
C GLN A 66 11.94 15.35 8.30
N ALA A 67 12.30 14.46 7.37
CA ALA A 67 13.15 14.83 6.22
C ALA A 67 12.33 15.44 5.07
N SER A 68 11.77 16.63 5.30
CA SER A 68 11.21 17.50 4.26
C SER A 68 12.35 18.12 3.45
N SER A 69 12.85 17.37 2.45
CA SER A 69 13.71 17.91 1.39
C SER A 69 13.45 17.28 0.01
N THR A 70 12.30 16.60 -0.16
CA THR A 70 11.93 15.91 -1.41
C THR A 70 11.14 16.76 -2.40
N THR A 71 10.73 17.98 -2.03
CA THR A 71 9.93 18.86 -2.91
C THR A 71 10.69 19.31 -4.15
N ALA A 72 12.01 19.53 -4.08
CA ALA A 72 12.79 20.01 -5.22
C ALA A 72 13.03 18.93 -6.30
N ALA A 73 13.30 17.68 -5.90
CA ALA A 73 13.55 16.58 -6.84
C ALA A 73 12.24 16.07 -7.49
N ALA A 74 11.14 16.01 -6.74
CA ALA A 74 9.84 15.58 -7.28
C ALA A 74 9.25 16.57 -8.30
N ARG A 75 9.51 17.88 -8.14
CA ARG A 75 9.11 18.92 -9.11
C ARG A 75 9.81 18.77 -10.46
N LYS A 76 11.06 18.29 -10.49
CA LYS A 76 11.83 18.12 -11.74
C LYS A 76 11.25 17.03 -12.66
N ASP A 77 10.46 16.10 -12.11
CA ASP A 77 9.83 14.98 -12.83
C ASP A 77 8.33 15.18 -13.11
N GLY A 78 7.77 16.38 -12.86
CA GLY A 78 6.35 16.68 -13.09
C GLY A 78 5.39 15.85 -12.22
N ALA A 79 5.82 15.45 -11.02
CA ALA A 79 4.98 14.76 -10.05
C ALA A 79 4.14 15.77 -9.25
N LEU A 80 2.83 15.55 -9.17
CA LEU A 80 1.92 16.38 -8.37
C LEU A 80 2.18 16.19 -6.88
N SER A 81 2.43 17.30 -6.18
CA SER A 81 2.51 17.41 -4.72
C SER A 81 1.16 17.13 -4.05
N SER A 82 1.15 17.04 -2.70
CA SER A 82 -0.11 16.92 -1.95
C SER A 82 -1.04 18.11 -2.19
N ASP A 83 -0.51 19.32 -2.13
CA ASP A 83 -1.32 20.54 -2.18
C ASP A 83 -1.98 20.70 -3.56
N GLU A 84 -1.29 20.33 -4.63
CA GLU A 84 -1.86 20.29 -5.98
C GLU A 84 -2.96 19.22 -6.11
N GLN A 85 -2.76 18.02 -5.54
CA GLN A 85 -3.80 16.99 -5.54
C GLN A 85 -5.03 17.41 -4.72
N LEU A 86 -4.82 18.04 -3.56
CA LEU A 86 -5.89 18.60 -2.74
C LEU A 86 -6.64 19.71 -3.48
N SER A 87 -5.92 20.60 -4.18
CA SER A 87 -6.53 21.65 -4.99
C SER A 87 -7.42 21.07 -6.09
N ILE A 88 -6.92 20.07 -6.84
CA ILE A 88 -7.72 19.34 -7.83
C ILE A 88 -8.95 18.70 -7.18
N PHE A 89 -8.77 18.05 -6.03
CA PHE A 89 -9.85 17.37 -5.33
C PHE A 89 -10.94 18.33 -4.86
N SER A 90 -10.57 19.48 -4.27
CA SER A 90 -11.50 20.51 -3.81
C SER A 90 -12.27 21.16 -4.97
N VAL A 91 -11.67 21.31 -6.16
CA VAL A 91 -12.39 21.78 -7.35
C VAL A 91 -13.40 20.73 -7.83
N LEU A 92 -13.02 19.45 -7.83
CA LEU A 92 -13.89 18.36 -8.29
C LEU A 92 -15.03 18.02 -7.31
N TYR A 93 -14.76 18.17 -6.01
CA TYR A 93 -15.60 17.79 -4.88
C TYR A 93 -15.45 18.82 -3.74
N PRO A 94 -16.13 19.98 -3.81
CA PRO A 94 -16.01 21.04 -2.80
C PRO A 94 -16.35 20.58 -1.37
N GLY A 95 -17.26 19.61 -1.20
CA GLY A 95 -17.57 18.99 0.09
C GLY A 95 -16.60 17.89 0.52
N GLY A 96 -15.50 17.67 -0.22
CA GLY A 96 -14.55 16.59 -0.02
C GLY A 96 -15.20 15.20 -0.13
N PHE A 97 -14.87 14.30 0.80
CA PHE A 97 -15.43 12.95 0.84
C PHE A 97 -16.91 12.90 1.27
N ALA A 98 -17.42 13.98 1.87
CA ALA A 98 -18.84 14.13 2.19
C ALA A 98 -19.64 14.80 1.06
N ASP A 99 -18.96 15.22 -0.03
CA ASP A 99 -19.62 15.85 -1.17
C ASP A 99 -20.71 14.91 -1.73
N PRO A 100 -21.96 15.38 -1.93
CA PRO A 100 -23.03 14.55 -2.47
C PRO A 100 -22.67 13.87 -3.79
N LYS A 101 -21.84 14.51 -4.62
CA LYS A 101 -21.33 13.92 -5.86
C LYS A 101 -20.36 12.78 -5.58
N TRP A 102 -19.44 12.93 -4.62
CA TRP A 102 -18.53 11.86 -4.21
C TRP A 102 -19.30 10.65 -3.67
N VAL A 103 -20.21 10.91 -2.72
CA VAL A 103 -21.07 9.90 -2.09
C VAL A 103 -21.90 9.15 -3.14
N ALA A 104 -22.48 9.86 -4.10
CA ALA A 104 -23.32 9.24 -5.12
C ALA A 104 -22.55 8.56 -6.27
N GLU A 105 -21.43 9.12 -6.73
CA GLU A 105 -20.70 8.61 -7.90
C GLU A 105 -19.61 7.58 -7.56
N VAL A 106 -19.00 7.69 -6.37
CA VAL A 106 -17.91 6.83 -5.90
C VAL A 106 -18.42 5.80 -4.90
N ARG A 107 -19.07 6.23 -3.81
CA ARG A 107 -19.65 5.27 -2.84
C ARG A 107 -20.87 4.57 -3.41
N GLY A 108 -21.65 5.26 -4.24
CA GLY A 108 -22.86 4.73 -4.89
C GLY A 108 -24.11 4.84 -4.03
N GLU A 109 -24.08 5.65 -2.98
CA GLU A 109 -25.20 5.85 -2.06
C GLU A 109 -26.29 6.71 -2.72
N GLY A 110 -27.56 6.42 -2.42
CA GLY A 110 -28.71 7.11 -3.02
C GLY A 110 -28.97 6.80 -4.51
N LYS A 111 -28.18 5.92 -5.15
CA LYS A 111 -28.42 5.48 -6.54
C LYS A 111 -29.35 4.26 -6.58
N LYS A 112 -30.40 4.33 -7.40
CA LYS A 112 -31.33 3.20 -7.66
C LYS A 112 -30.63 1.99 -8.30
N ARG A 113 -29.63 2.24 -9.15
CA ARG A 113 -28.87 1.20 -9.86
C ARG A 113 -27.43 1.16 -9.36
N ARG A 114 -26.99 -0.02 -8.92
CA ARG A 114 -25.58 -0.31 -8.62
C ARG A 114 -24.75 -0.32 -9.91
N LEU A 115 -23.59 0.32 -9.88
CA LEU A 115 -22.56 0.21 -10.92
C LEU A 115 -21.32 -0.50 -10.36
N LYS A 116 -20.52 -1.13 -11.23
CA LYS A 116 -19.27 -1.83 -10.84
C LYS A 116 -18.23 -0.90 -10.17
N LYS A 117 -18.30 0.40 -10.42
CA LYS A 117 -17.43 1.41 -9.79
C LYS A 117 -17.84 1.78 -8.35
N HIS A 118 -19.06 1.46 -7.93
CA HIS A 118 -19.57 1.88 -6.61
C HIS A 118 -18.93 1.05 -5.50
N ARG A 119 -18.26 1.71 -4.56
CA ARG A 119 -17.48 1.04 -3.50
C ARG A 119 -18.34 0.45 -2.40
N ALA A 120 -19.32 1.18 -1.88
CA ALA A 120 -20.15 0.71 -0.76
C ALA A 120 -20.86 -0.62 -1.05
N PRO A 121 -21.58 -0.81 -2.17
CA PRO A 121 -22.21 -2.09 -2.46
C PRO A 121 -21.20 -3.21 -2.80
N ALA A 122 -20.04 -2.87 -3.36
CA ALA A 122 -18.98 -3.86 -3.62
C ALA A 122 -18.35 -4.39 -2.31
N ILE A 123 -18.07 -3.49 -1.36
CA ILE A 123 -17.59 -3.84 -0.01
C ILE A 123 -18.62 -4.74 0.69
N ALA A 124 -19.88 -4.30 0.72
CA ALA A 124 -20.95 -5.06 1.39
C ALA A 124 -21.13 -6.47 0.79
N GLU A 125 -21.09 -6.60 -0.54
CA GLU A 125 -21.17 -7.91 -1.20
C GLU A 125 -19.94 -8.79 -0.89
N ALA A 126 -18.72 -8.24 -0.95
CA ALA A 126 -17.51 -9.00 -0.65
C ALA A 126 -17.49 -9.48 0.81
N GLN A 127 -17.87 -8.62 1.77
CA GLN A 127 -17.98 -8.99 3.18
C GLN A 127 -19.05 -10.07 3.41
N LYS A 128 -20.17 -10.00 2.69
CA LYS A 128 -21.21 -11.04 2.74
C LYS A 128 -20.73 -12.38 2.18
N LEU A 129 -20.05 -12.38 1.03
CA LEU A 129 -19.67 -13.61 0.34
C LEU A 129 -18.40 -14.25 0.91
N LEU A 130 -17.44 -13.43 1.35
CA LEU A 130 -16.09 -13.82 1.78
C LEU A 130 -15.85 -13.59 3.28
N GLY A 131 -16.93 -13.40 4.05
CA GLY A 131 -16.90 -13.26 5.50
C GLY A 131 -16.32 -14.51 6.18
N ARG A 132 -15.74 -14.32 7.37
CA ARG A 132 -15.03 -15.38 8.11
C ARG A 132 -15.90 -16.62 8.33
N VAL A 133 -17.14 -16.42 8.78
CA VAL A 133 -18.09 -17.50 9.07
C VAL A 133 -18.44 -18.26 7.79
N GLN A 134 -18.74 -17.53 6.71
CA GLN A 134 -19.13 -18.12 5.44
C GLN A 134 -18.01 -18.94 4.81
N LEU A 135 -16.78 -18.43 4.81
CA LEU A 135 -15.63 -19.17 4.28
C LEU A 135 -15.28 -20.38 5.15
N ALA A 136 -15.36 -20.25 6.48
CA ALA A 136 -15.11 -21.38 7.40
C ALA A 136 -16.10 -22.52 7.17
N GLU A 137 -17.39 -22.21 6.99
CA GLU A 137 -18.42 -23.19 6.69
C GLU A 137 -18.15 -23.94 5.37
N LEU A 138 -17.84 -23.21 4.30
CA LEU A 138 -17.54 -23.80 2.99
C LEU A 138 -16.28 -24.66 3.02
N CYS A 139 -15.23 -24.21 3.71
CA CYS A 139 -14.02 -25.01 3.91
C CYS A 139 -14.30 -26.29 4.70
N GLY A 140 -15.10 -26.23 5.77
CA GLY A 140 -15.49 -27.40 6.55
C GLY A 140 -16.26 -28.44 5.74
N LYS A 141 -17.11 -27.98 4.80
CA LYS A 141 -17.84 -28.82 3.85
C LYS A 141 -17.03 -29.19 2.59
N GLN A 142 -15.76 -28.78 2.51
CA GLN A 142 -14.88 -28.96 1.33
C GLN A 142 -15.47 -28.41 0.02
N ARG A 143 -16.35 -27.40 0.08
CA ARG A 143 -17.00 -26.75 -1.07
C ARG A 143 -16.09 -25.69 -1.69
N HIS A 144 -14.92 -26.12 -2.14
CA HIS A 144 -13.87 -25.25 -2.69
C HIS A 144 -14.29 -24.59 -4.00
N ASP A 145 -15.04 -25.31 -4.82
CA ASP A 145 -15.68 -24.82 -6.04
C ASP A 145 -16.56 -23.59 -5.77
N GLU A 146 -17.37 -23.62 -4.71
CA GLU A 146 -18.22 -22.49 -4.33
C GLU A 146 -17.40 -21.29 -3.86
N ILE A 147 -16.29 -21.50 -3.14
CA ILE A 147 -15.39 -20.42 -2.74
C ILE A 147 -14.81 -19.72 -3.98
N VAL A 148 -14.36 -20.49 -4.98
CA VAL A 148 -13.85 -19.94 -6.24
C VAL A 148 -14.95 -19.19 -7.00
N ALA A 149 -16.16 -19.74 -7.06
CA ALA A 149 -17.31 -19.07 -7.69
C ALA A 149 -17.62 -17.73 -7.01
N ARG A 150 -17.56 -17.65 -5.68
CA ARG A 150 -17.75 -16.40 -4.92
C ARG A 150 -16.62 -15.39 -5.17
N VAL A 151 -15.37 -15.83 -5.27
CA VAL A 151 -14.25 -14.95 -5.68
C VAL A 151 -14.50 -14.38 -7.07
N ALA A 152 -14.87 -15.22 -8.04
CA ALA A 152 -15.19 -14.79 -9.39
C ALA A 152 -16.38 -13.82 -9.42
N GLN A 153 -17.41 -14.05 -8.59
CA GLN A 153 -18.54 -13.14 -8.43
C GLN A 153 -18.10 -11.77 -7.89
N VAL A 154 -17.26 -11.72 -6.85
CA VAL A 154 -16.76 -10.45 -6.30
C VAL A 154 -15.92 -9.70 -7.34
N TYR A 155 -15.05 -10.39 -8.07
CA TYR A 155 -14.27 -9.76 -9.14
C TYR A 155 -15.12 -9.27 -10.30
N ASP A 156 -16.16 -10.01 -10.69
CA ASP A 156 -17.07 -9.56 -11.74
C ASP A 156 -17.92 -8.37 -11.27
N GLY A 157 -18.21 -8.27 -9.98
CA GLY A 157 -18.99 -7.19 -9.38
C GLY A 157 -18.29 -5.82 -9.30
N ILE A 158 -17.02 -5.71 -9.73
CA ILE A 158 -16.19 -4.50 -9.59
C ILE A 158 -15.51 -4.08 -10.90
N ASP A 159 -15.14 -2.80 -11.01
CA ASP A 159 -14.45 -2.23 -12.19
C ASP A 159 -12.91 -2.32 -12.12
N LEU A 160 -12.39 -3.05 -11.13
CA LEU A 160 -10.97 -3.12 -10.80
C LEU A 160 -10.27 -4.31 -11.46
N VAL A 161 -11.00 -5.39 -11.74
CA VAL A 161 -10.45 -6.64 -12.29
C VAL A 161 -11.05 -6.90 -13.67
N SER A 162 -10.21 -7.25 -14.64
CA SER A 162 -10.68 -7.52 -16.01
C SER A 162 -11.29 -8.93 -16.12
N PRO A 163 -12.31 -9.12 -16.97
CA PRO A 163 -12.90 -10.45 -17.22
C PRO A 163 -11.89 -11.54 -17.61
N ALA A 164 -10.82 -11.17 -18.33
CA ALA A 164 -9.76 -12.08 -18.74
C ALA A 164 -9.00 -12.73 -17.56
N LEU A 165 -9.06 -12.15 -16.37
CA LEU A 165 -8.48 -12.74 -15.14
C LEU A 165 -9.50 -13.55 -14.34
N ILE A 166 -10.79 -13.42 -14.64
CA ILE A 166 -11.88 -14.10 -13.93
C ILE A 166 -12.13 -15.46 -14.57
N GLU A 167 -12.11 -15.53 -15.90
CA GLU A 167 -12.43 -16.77 -16.63
C GLU A 167 -11.48 -17.94 -16.27
N PRO A 168 -10.15 -17.75 -16.16
CA PRO A 168 -9.26 -18.83 -15.73
C PRO A 168 -9.54 -19.34 -14.31
N LEU A 169 -10.07 -18.48 -13.42
CA LEU A 169 -10.47 -18.92 -12.07
C LEU A 169 -11.63 -19.91 -12.13
N ARG A 170 -12.61 -19.67 -13.02
CA ARG A 170 -13.78 -20.55 -13.20
C ARG A 170 -13.41 -21.92 -13.76
N GLN A 171 -12.28 -22.00 -14.46
CA GLN A 171 -11.77 -23.20 -15.10
C GLN A 171 -10.73 -23.95 -14.24
N MET A 172 -10.51 -23.52 -12.99
CA MET A 172 -9.59 -24.19 -12.08
C MET A 172 -10.01 -25.64 -11.83
N THR A 173 -9.03 -26.54 -11.86
CA THR A 173 -9.17 -27.94 -11.41
C THR A 173 -9.51 -28.02 -9.91
N PRO A 174 -10.08 -29.14 -9.41
CA PRO A 174 -10.38 -29.29 -7.98
C PRO A 174 -9.18 -29.04 -7.05
N ASN A 175 -7.97 -29.42 -7.48
CA ASN A 175 -6.74 -29.17 -6.71
C ASN A 175 -6.39 -27.68 -6.65
N GLN A 176 -6.54 -26.95 -7.77
CA GLN A 176 -6.34 -25.50 -7.81
C GLN A 176 -7.41 -24.76 -7.00
N GLN A 177 -8.67 -25.18 -7.09
CA GLN A 177 -9.77 -24.62 -6.29
C GLN A 177 -9.51 -24.76 -4.79
N ARG A 178 -9.04 -25.94 -4.37
CA ARG A 178 -8.64 -26.21 -2.97
C ARG A 178 -7.47 -25.32 -2.54
N ALA A 179 -6.43 -25.20 -3.36
CA ALA A 179 -5.27 -24.34 -3.07
C ALA A 179 -5.68 -22.87 -2.93
N LEU A 180 -6.50 -22.35 -3.85
CA LEU A 180 -7.05 -21.00 -3.78
C LEU A 180 -7.91 -20.79 -2.54
N SER A 181 -8.77 -21.74 -2.20
CA SER A 181 -9.63 -21.64 -1.01
C SER A 181 -8.82 -21.45 0.27
N TYR A 182 -7.81 -22.29 0.50
CA TYR A 182 -6.97 -22.17 1.70
C TYR A 182 -6.12 -20.89 1.68
N ALA A 183 -5.58 -20.52 0.52
CA ALA A 183 -4.79 -19.29 0.40
C ALA A 183 -5.64 -18.04 0.64
N LEU A 184 -6.90 -18.01 0.19
CA LEU A 184 -7.85 -16.93 0.43
C LEU A 184 -8.24 -16.82 1.90
N VAL A 185 -8.59 -17.94 2.55
CA VAL A 185 -8.90 -17.94 3.98
C VAL A 185 -7.71 -17.44 4.79
N ALA A 186 -6.51 -17.92 4.47
CA ALA A 186 -5.29 -17.42 5.08
C ALA A 186 -5.14 -15.92 4.81
N LEU A 187 -5.27 -15.45 3.57
CA LEU A 187 -5.14 -14.03 3.22
C LEU A 187 -6.08 -13.11 4.02
N LEU A 188 -7.33 -13.49 4.19
CA LEU A 188 -8.34 -12.62 4.79
C LEU A 188 -8.42 -12.76 6.30
N TRP A 189 -8.18 -13.96 6.84
CA TRP A 189 -8.51 -14.30 8.24
C TRP A 189 -7.39 -15.04 8.99
N GLY A 190 -6.24 -15.27 8.35
CA GLY A 190 -5.10 -15.94 8.97
C GLY A 190 -4.23 -15.04 9.84
N GLU A 191 -3.50 -15.65 10.78
CA GLU A 191 -2.70 -14.94 11.79
C GLU A 191 -1.24 -14.70 11.38
N ASN A 192 -0.76 -15.42 10.36
CA ASN A 192 0.60 -15.22 9.83
C ASN A 192 0.83 -13.78 9.35
N PRO A 193 2.10 -13.31 9.29
CA PRO A 193 2.41 -12.00 8.71
C PRO A 193 1.77 -11.83 7.32
N TYR A 194 1.07 -10.71 7.11
CA TYR A 194 0.31 -10.48 5.86
C TYR A 194 1.14 -10.69 4.58
N PRO A 195 2.41 -10.24 4.46
CA PRO A 195 3.21 -10.51 3.26
C PRO A 195 3.29 -11.99 2.87
N LEU A 196 3.41 -12.89 3.84
CA LEU A 196 3.47 -14.34 3.60
C LEU A 196 2.11 -14.89 3.14
N ARG A 197 1.02 -14.42 3.74
CA ARG A 197 -0.35 -14.80 3.37
C ARG A 197 -0.69 -14.30 1.95
N PHE A 198 -0.25 -13.08 1.63
CA PHE A 198 -0.36 -12.47 0.32
C PHE A 198 0.40 -13.24 -0.77
N GLU A 199 1.65 -13.62 -0.53
CA GLU A 199 2.43 -14.40 -1.49
C GLU A 199 1.85 -15.80 -1.75
N ARG A 200 1.27 -16.44 -0.73
CA ARG A 200 0.53 -17.70 -0.90
C ARG A 200 -0.69 -17.51 -1.80
N PHE A 201 -1.44 -16.42 -1.59
CA PHE A 201 -2.57 -16.07 -2.44
C PHE A 201 -2.16 -15.78 -3.88
N LEU A 202 -1.11 -14.98 -4.10
CA LEU A 202 -0.58 -14.70 -5.43
C LEU A 202 -0.29 -15.96 -6.24
N ARG A 203 0.39 -16.94 -5.62
CA ARG A 203 0.66 -18.24 -6.25
C ARG A 203 -0.62 -19.02 -6.57
N ALA A 204 -1.66 -18.87 -5.77
CA ALA A 204 -2.91 -19.60 -5.97
C ALA A 204 -3.81 -18.98 -7.06
N ILE A 205 -3.68 -17.68 -7.33
CA ILE A 205 -4.41 -17.00 -8.42
C ILE A 205 -3.58 -16.85 -9.71
N ASP A 206 -2.33 -17.29 -9.71
CA ASP A 206 -1.49 -17.38 -10.91
C ASP A 206 -1.96 -18.59 -11.74
N VAL A 207 -2.87 -18.32 -12.67
CA VAL A 207 -3.41 -19.33 -13.59
C VAL A 207 -2.87 -19.05 -14.99
N GLY A 208 -2.03 -19.95 -15.50
CA GLY A 208 -1.47 -19.86 -16.85
C GLY A 208 -0.17 -19.07 -16.96
N ASP A 209 0.72 -19.19 -15.95
CA ASP A 209 2.07 -18.61 -15.91
C ASP A 209 2.10 -17.09 -16.12
N LYS A 210 1.09 -16.40 -15.60
CA LYS A 210 0.96 -14.95 -15.70
C LYS A 210 0.83 -14.37 -14.31
N THR A 211 1.84 -13.60 -13.94
CA THR A 211 1.82 -12.82 -12.70
C THR A 211 0.51 -12.01 -12.60
N PRO A 212 -0.30 -12.24 -11.56
CA PRO A 212 -1.53 -11.49 -11.37
C PRO A 212 -1.25 -10.00 -11.27
N PRO A 213 -2.04 -9.12 -11.91
CA PRO A 213 -1.83 -7.68 -11.75
C PRO A 213 -2.24 -7.21 -10.36
N TRP A 214 -1.64 -6.09 -9.93
CA TRP A 214 -1.89 -5.46 -8.62
C TRP A 214 -3.37 -5.39 -8.20
N ARG A 215 -4.27 -5.03 -9.12
CA ARG A 215 -5.70 -4.90 -8.82
C ARG A 215 -6.34 -6.24 -8.46
N ALA A 216 -6.03 -7.31 -9.19
CA ALA A 216 -6.51 -8.65 -8.86
C ALA A 216 -5.90 -9.13 -7.53
N ALA A 217 -4.59 -8.91 -7.35
CA ALA A 217 -3.90 -9.32 -6.13
C ALA A 217 -4.45 -8.69 -4.85
N THR A 218 -4.93 -7.44 -4.91
CA THR A 218 -5.23 -6.63 -3.72
C THR A 218 -6.70 -6.28 -3.51
N ALA A 219 -7.55 -6.47 -4.52
CA ALA A 219 -8.97 -6.10 -4.45
C ALA A 219 -9.73 -6.84 -3.34
N LEU A 220 -9.52 -8.15 -3.16
CA LEU A 220 -10.28 -8.92 -2.16
C LEU A 220 -9.99 -8.43 -0.74
N SER A 221 -8.71 -8.29 -0.37
CA SER A 221 -8.35 -7.75 0.95
C SER A 221 -8.91 -6.35 1.17
N ALA A 222 -8.84 -5.47 0.15
CA ALA A 222 -9.38 -4.13 0.25
C ALA A 222 -10.91 -4.10 0.39
N LEU A 223 -11.63 -5.00 -0.27
CA LEU A 223 -13.10 -5.06 -0.20
C LEU A 223 -13.59 -5.64 1.11
N VAL A 224 -12.89 -6.63 1.67
CA VAL A 224 -13.27 -7.27 2.93
C VAL A 224 -12.84 -6.40 4.12
N HIS A 225 -11.65 -5.81 4.06
CA HIS A 225 -11.01 -5.03 5.13
C HIS A 225 -10.60 -3.63 4.64
N PRO A 226 -11.57 -2.76 4.26
CA PRO A 226 -11.27 -1.48 3.60
C PRO A 226 -10.52 -0.48 4.48
N ASP A 227 -10.61 -0.61 5.81
CA ASP A 227 -9.87 0.23 6.75
C ASP A 227 -8.39 -0.18 6.86
N GLU A 228 -8.08 -1.44 6.55
CA GLU A 228 -6.74 -1.99 6.68
C GLU A 228 -6.00 -2.04 5.34
N HIS A 229 -6.71 -2.32 4.26
CA HIS A 229 -6.17 -2.72 2.97
C HIS A 229 -6.60 -1.78 1.84
N VAL A 230 -5.66 -1.52 0.94
CA VAL A 230 -5.88 -0.72 -0.27
C VAL A 230 -5.81 -1.60 -1.51
N CYS A 231 -6.66 -1.32 -2.51
CA CYS A 231 -6.52 -1.89 -3.84
C CYS A 231 -5.49 -1.07 -4.62
N VAL A 232 -4.45 -1.71 -5.16
CA VAL A 232 -3.36 -1.00 -5.84
C VAL A 232 -3.66 -0.90 -7.34
N ARG A 233 -3.73 0.33 -7.85
CA ARG A 233 -3.76 0.62 -9.28
C ARG A 233 -2.38 1.09 -9.74
N GLY A 234 -1.62 0.16 -10.34
CA GLY A 234 -0.17 0.31 -10.50
C GLY A 234 0.31 1.61 -11.16
N SER A 235 -0.37 2.11 -12.19
CA SER A 235 0.04 3.35 -12.88
C SER A 235 -0.05 4.59 -11.96
N VAL A 236 -1.16 4.78 -11.25
CA VAL A 236 -1.34 5.93 -10.36
C VAL A 236 -0.60 5.76 -9.03
N PHE A 237 -0.44 4.54 -8.52
CA PHE A 237 0.40 4.30 -7.33
C PHE A 237 1.88 4.53 -7.60
N ARG A 238 2.37 4.19 -8.81
CA ARG A 238 3.71 4.55 -9.26
C ARG A 238 3.87 6.07 -9.30
N ALA A 239 2.88 6.79 -9.82
CA ALA A 239 2.92 8.25 -9.86
C ALA A 239 2.89 8.87 -8.45
N GLN A 240 2.04 8.36 -7.55
CA GLN A 240 1.99 8.78 -6.15
C GLN A 240 3.32 8.56 -5.42
N ALA A 241 3.96 7.40 -5.65
CA ALA A 241 5.21 7.03 -5.00
C ALA A 241 6.36 7.98 -5.35
N ARG A 242 6.38 8.58 -6.56
CA ARG A 242 7.47 9.47 -7.00
C ARG A 242 7.73 10.61 -6.03
N TRP A 243 6.69 11.18 -5.44
CA TRP A 243 6.83 12.27 -4.49
C TRP A 243 6.72 11.80 -3.03
N MET A 244 5.83 10.85 -2.73
CA MET A 244 5.59 10.38 -1.36
C MET A 244 6.62 9.42 -0.82
N SER A 245 7.30 8.71 -1.70
CA SER A 245 8.20 7.62 -1.36
C SER A 245 9.25 7.47 -2.47
N PRO A 246 10.09 8.50 -2.71
CA PRO A 246 11.00 8.53 -3.86
C PRO A 246 12.02 7.37 -3.85
N ARG A 247 12.26 6.75 -2.69
CA ARG A 247 13.12 5.57 -2.56
C ARG A 247 12.38 4.24 -2.81
N LEU A 248 11.06 4.27 -3.00
CA LEU A 248 10.26 3.09 -3.32
C LEU A 248 10.48 2.70 -4.78
N ARG A 249 11.20 1.59 -4.98
CA ARG A 249 11.30 0.96 -6.29
C ARG A 249 9.97 0.28 -6.61
N PHE A 250 9.12 0.96 -7.39
CA PHE A 250 7.83 0.43 -7.81
C PHE A 250 8.01 -0.60 -8.94
N ASP A 251 7.59 -1.83 -8.69
CA ASP A 251 7.51 -2.91 -9.67
C ASP A 251 6.03 -3.21 -10.02
N ASN A 252 5.76 -3.61 -11.26
CA ASN A 252 4.41 -4.01 -11.68
C ASN A 252 4.02 -5.41 -11.19
N THR A 253 5.00 -6.21 -10.80
CA THR A 253 4.88 -7.54 -10.20
C THR A 253 4.50 -7.39 -8.72
N PRO A 254 3.31 -7.86 -8.29
CA PRO A 254 2.94 -7.80 -6.89
C PRO A 254 3.83 -8.71 -6.03
N THR A 255 4.29 -8.18 -4.90
CA THR A 255 4.98 -8.95 -3.87
C THR A 255 4.50 -8.52 -2.49
N GLY A 256 4.61 -9.41 -1.49
CA GLY A 256 4.22 -9.11 -0.12
C GLY A 256 4.96 -7.89 0.46
N PRO A 257 6.31 -7.84 0.38
CA PRO A 257 7.09 -6.70 0.86
C PRO A 257 6.75 -5.38 0.17
N LEU A 258 6.54 -5.38 -1.16
CA LEU A 258 6.16 -4.17 -1.89
C LEU A 258 4.75 -3.72 -1.53
N TYR A 259 3.80 -4.65 -1.41
CA TYR A 259 2.44 -4.30 -1.00
C TYR A 259 2.39 -3.65 0.39
N ARG A 260 3.18 -4.17 1.35
CA ARG A 260 3.29 -3.55 2.68
C ARG A 260 3.72 -2.09 2.58
N ARG A 261 4.77 -1.79 1.81
CA ARG A 261 5.26 -0.42 1.59
C ARG A 261 4.24 0.47 0.89
N LEU A 262 3.49 -0.07 -0.08
CA LEU A 262 2.41 0.67 -0.74
C LEU A 262 1.26 0.99 0.21
N ARG A 263 0.90 0.06 1.10
CA ARG A 263 -0.13 0.27 2.14
C ARG A 263 0.31 1.32 3.16
N GLU A 264 1.57 1.31 3.59
CA GLU A 264 2.16 2.35 4.44
C GLU A 264 2.12 3.72 3.75
N MET A 265 2.49 3.79 2.47
CA MET A 265 2.36 5.01 1.66
C MET A 265 0.91 5.51 1.61
N THR A 266 -0.06 4.63 1.37
CA THR A 266 -1.49 5.01 1.37
C THR A 266 -1.94 5.52 2.73
N ARG A 267 -1.51 4.91 3.85
CA ARG A 267 -1.82 5.41 5.20
C ARG A 267 -1.21 6.80 5.46
N ARG A 268 -0.05 7.09 4.88
CA ARG A 268 0.52 8.45 4.91
C ARG A 268 -0.31 9.44 4.09
N VAL A 269 -0.93 9.02 2.97
CA VAL A 269 -1.89 9.86 2.24
C VAL A 269 -3.11 10.11 3.11
N ASP A 270 -3.71 9.08 3.71
CA ASP A 270 -4.85 9.19 4.63
C ASP A 270 -4.56 10.19 5.76
N LYS A 271 -3.41 10.05 6.43
CA LYS A 271 -2.98 10.96 7.49
C LYS A 271 -2.93 12.41 7.02
N ARG A 272 -2.33 12.68 5.85
CA ARG A 272 -2.25 14.03 5.28
C ARG A 272 -3.61 14.60 4.90
N LEU A 273 -4.51 13.77 4.36
CA LEU A 273 -5.89 14.19 4.07
C LEU A 273 -6.60 14.62 5.36
N ARG A 274 -6.43 13.85 6.45
CA ARG A 274 -6.99 14.18 7.77
C ARG A 274 -6.40 15.44 8.37
N GLU A 275 -5.09 15.62 8.27
CA GLU A 275 -4.39 16.84 8.70
C GLU A 275 -4.87 18.08 7.92
N ALA A 276 -5.27 17.91 6.66
CA ALA A 276 -5.87 18.95 5.83
C ALA A 276 -7.39 19.13 6.06
N GLY A 277 -7.98 18.48 7.07
CA GLY A 277 -9.39 18.63 7.43
C GLY A 277 -10.36 17.75 6.64
N HIS A 278 -9.87 16.84 5.79
CA HIS A 278 -10.72 15.88 5.08
C HIS A 278 -10.88 14.58 5.88
N THR A 279 -12.03 13.91 5.72
CA THR A 279 -12.32 12.66 6.43
C THR A 279 -12.62 11.52 5.46
N PRO A 280 -11.60 10.85 4.88
CA PRO A 280 -11.81 9.61 4.14
C PRO A 280 -12.50 8.58 5.02
N ARG A 281 -13.48 7.84 4.48
CA ARG A 281 -14.16 6.78 5.22
C ARG A 281 -13.26 5.58 5.45
N ASP A 282 -12.49 5.22 4.44
CA ASP A 282 -11.63 4.03 4.41
C ASP A 282 -10.49 4.19 3.37
N LEU A 283 -9.66 3.16 3.17
CA LEU A 283 -8.58 3.22 2.18
C LEU A 283 -9.07 3.13 0.73
N PHE A 284 -10.35 2.81 0.48
CA PHE A 284 -10.93 2.95 -0.86
C PHE A 284 -11.13 4.41 -1.22
N ASP A 285 -11.56 5.25 -0.28
CA ASP A 285 -11.64 6.68 -0.50
C ASP A 285 -10.27 7.27 -0.84
N VAL A 286 -9.21 6.82 -0.16
CA VAL A 286 -7.84 7.22 -0.46
C VAL A 286 -7.36 6.69 -1.81
N HIS A 287 -7.68 5.44 -2.16
CA HIS A 287 -7.42 4.91 -3.50
C HIS A 287 -8.08 5.75 -4.59
N ASP A 288 -9.37 6.07 -4.43
CA ASP A 288 -10.11 6.82 -5.43
C ASP A 288 -9.67 8.28 -5.48
N PHE A 289 -9.27 8.88 -4.36
CA PHE A 289 -8.59 10.20 -4.32
C PHE A 289 -7.34 10.18 -5.21
N ILE A 290 -6.41 9.26 -4.97
CA ILE A 290 -5.17 9.11 -5.76
C ILE A 290 -5.52 8.91 -7.24
N TRP A 291 -6.55 8.13 -7.55
CA TRP A 291 -6.97 7.88 -8.92
C TRP A 291 -7.53 9.14 -9.61
N VAL A 292 -8.45 9.88 -8.97
CA VAL A 292 -9.11 11.02 -9.61
C VAL A 292 -8.19 12.22 -9.78
N THR A 293 -7.23 12.42 -8.88
CA THR A 293 -6.28 13.53 -8.93
C THR A 293 -5.12 13.26 -9.89
N LEU A 294 -4.62 12.02 -9.96
CA LEU A 294 -3.44 11.70 -10.78
C LEU A 294 -3.74 11.22 -12.20
N ARG A 295 -4.99 10.86 -12.51
CA ARG A 295 -5.38 10.53 -13.89
C ARG A 295 -5.27 11.77 -14.80
N PRO A 296 -5.11 11.61 -16.13
CA PRO A 296 -4.95 12.73 -17.06
C PRO A 296 -6.04 13.81 -16.93
N ALA A 297 -7.30 13.41 -16.71
CA ALA A 297 -8.40 14.34 -16.50
C ALA A 297 -8.26 15.21 -15.24
N GLY A 298 -7.67 14.68 -14.16
CA GLY A 298 -7.41 15.45 -12.95
C GLY A 298 -6.33 16.52 -13.17
N ARG A 299 -5.28 16.19 -13.94
CA ARG A 299 -4.21 17.13 -14.29
C ARG A 299 -4.73 18.35 -15.06
N LYS A 300 -5.68 18.16 -15.98
CA LYS A 300 -6.31 19.25 -16.73
C LYS A 300 -7.07 20.24 -15.86
N VAL A 301 -7.57 19.81 -14.69
CA VAL A 301 -8.26 20.71 -13.74
C VAL A 301 -7.27 21.74 -13.18
N LEU A 302 -6.05 21.31 -12.86
CA LEU A 302 -5.00 22.20 -12.37
C LEU A 302 -4.60 23.22 -13.44
N GLU A 303 -4.43 22.77 -14.69
CA GLU A 303 -4.09 23.63 -15.84
C GLU A 303 -5.17 24.67 -16.16
N ALA A 304 -6.43 24.40 -15.86
CA ALA A 304 -7.55 25.31 -16.08
C ALA A 304 -7.85 26.25 -14.90
N SER A 305 -7.24 26.01 -13.74
CA SER A 305 -7.48 26.77 -12.49
C SER A 305 -6.34 27.73 -12.14
N GLY A 306 -5.26 27.75 -12.92
CA GLY A 306 -4.13 28.68 -12.81
C GLY A 306 -4.07 29.63 -13.99
#